data_AF-A0A821YIK2-F1
#
_entry.id   AF-A0A821YIK2-F1
#
_cell.length_a   1.000
_cell.length_b   1.000
_cell.length_c   1.000
_cell.angle_alpha   90.00
_cell.angle_beta   90.00
_cell.angle_gamma   90.00
#
_symmetry.space_group_name_H-M   'P 1'
#
loop_
_entity.id
_entity.type
_entity.pdbx_description
1 polymer ?
#
loop_
_entity_poly.entity_id
_entity_poly.type
_entity_poly.pdbx_seq_one_letter_code
_entity_poly.pdbx_strand_id
1 'polypeptide(L)'
;CLIVDDQLNVLPCSSEASLNIQTIASKTEEASLTHEQIELKKLCNSLKETQPIGHLIECCKTLDQGKVLLKLLDSITDKAFRHTCSITASRGRGKSAALGLAVAGAIAFGYSNIYVTSPAPENLKILFEFILKGFNTLEYQDHMDYDIQYSSNDHKEKNVVQLTIHRPKQHRQVIQYIQPNESTRLSQCELLIIDEAAAIPLPLVKQLLTGANYLVFLSST
;
A
#
# COMPACT_ATOMS: atom_id res chain seq x y z
N CYS A 1 24.07 17.57 14.88
CA CYS A 1 25.07 16.56 14.52
C CYS A 1 26.16 16.62 15.59
N LEU A 2 26.54 15.48 16.19
CA LEU A 2 27.59 15.42 17.21
C LEU A 2 28.81 14.75 16.59
N ILE A 3 29.97 15.36 16.71
CA ILE A 3 31.25 14.76 16.32
C ILE A 3 31.83 14.13 17.57
N VAL A 4 32.19 12.86 17.47
CA VAL A 4 32.59 12.03 18.62
C VAL A 4 33.87 11.29 18.25
N ASP A 5 34.78 11.08 19.20
CA ASP A 5 35.99 10.27 19.01
C ASP A 5 35.72 8.75 19.17
N ASP A 6 36.78 7.95 19.06
CA ASP A 6 36.76 6.50 19.21
C ASP A 6 36.43 6.02 20.64
N GLN A 7 36.50 6.92 21.62
CA GLN A 7 36.16 6.67 23.02
C GLN A 7 34.78 7.21 23.41
N LEU A 8 33.97 7.64 22.43
CA LEU A 8 32.65 8.24 22.63
C LEU A 8 32.65 9.62 23.32
N ASN A 9 33.77 10.35 23.32
CA ASN A 9 33.83 11.72 23.82
C ASN A 9 33.33 12.71 22.77
N VAL A 10 32.47 13.65 23.18
CA VAL A 10 31.95 14.70 22.28
C VAL A 10 33.03 15.75 22.02
N LEU A 11 33.35 15.98 20.75
CA LEU A 11 34.38 16.93 20.35
C LEU A 11 33.84 18.38 20.26
N PRO A 12 34.66 19.40 20.60
CA PRO A 12 34.26 20.82 20.59
C PRO A 12 33.89 21.38 19.21
N CYS A 13 34.23 20.67 18.13
CA CYS A 13 33.84 21.04 16.77
C CYS A 13 32.34 20.81 16.49
N SER A 14 31.62 20.18 17.42
CA SER A 14 30.17 20.06 17.38
C SER A 14 29.52 21.44 17.57
N SER A 15 28.45 21.73 16.83
CA SER A 15 27.72 23.00 16.96
C SER A 15 27.32 23.28 18.42
N GLU A 16 27.41 24.53 18.88
CA GLU A 16 27.04 24.89 20.27
C GLU A 16 25.60 24.50 20.64
N ALA A 17 24.69 24.56 19.66
CA ALA A 17 23.30 24.08 19.81
C ALA A 17 23.17 22.57 20.10
N SER A 18 24.16 21.76 19.71
CA SER A 18 24.20 20.31 20.00
C SER A 18 24.84 19.94 21.33
N LEU A 19 25.54 20.88 21.99
CA LEU A 19 26.13 20.64 23.31
C LEU A 19 25.12 20.91 24.44
N ASN A 20 24.06 21.66 24.18
CA ASN A 20 23.02 22.02 25.15
C ASN A 20 21.72 21.19 24.97
N ILE A 21 21.87 19.90 24.68
CA ILE A 21 20.73 18.99 24.52
C ILE A 21 20.24 18.56 25.91
N GLN A 22 19.03 18.98 26.27
CA GLN A 22 18.38 18.54 27.50
C GLN A 22 17.60 17.23 27.24
N THR A 23 17.68 16.31 28.19
CA THR A 23 16.88 15.08 28.13
C THR A 23 15.41 15.41 28.37
N ILE A 24 14.54 14.89 27.52
CA ILE A 24 13.09 14.97 27.73
C ILE A 24 12.72 13.83 28.68
N ALA A 25 11.97 14.13 29.74
CA ALA A 25 11.47 13.13 30.67
C ALA A 25 10.71 12.02 29.92
N SER A 26 11.02 10.76 30.23
CA SER A 26 10.34 9.61 29.64
C SER A 26 8.85 9.66 29.98
N LYS A 27 7.99 9.90 28.98
CA LYS A 27 6.54 9.92 29.17
C LYS A 27 6.05 8.49 29.45
N THR A 28 5.22 8.31 30.48
CA THR A 28 4.45 7.08 30.72
C THR A 28 3.53 6.77 29.53
N GLU A 29 3.35 5.47 29.23
CA GLU A 29 2.78 4.97 27.96
C GLU A 29 1.41 5.58 27.60
N GLU A 30 0.55 5.87 28.57
CA GLU A 30 -0.80 6.40 28.31
C GLU A 30 -0.85 7.92 28.08
N ALA A 31 0.13 8.67 28.58
CA ALA A 31 0.24 10.14 28.42
C ALA A 31 1.08 10.55 27.19
N SER A 32 1.48 9.59 26.36
CA SER A 32 2.49 9.76 25.31
C SER A 32 1.93 9.84 23.89
N LEU A 33 0.62 9.63 23.69
CA LEU A 33 0.02 9.61 22.36
C LEU A 33 0.00 11.00 21.75
N THR A 34 0.55 11.11 20.53
CA THR A 34 0.44 12.31 19.71
C THR A 34 -1.02 12.57 19.31
N HIS A 35 -1.35 13.82 19.00
CA HIS A 35 -2.69 14.19 18.53
C HIS A 35 -3.16 13.32 17.35
N GLU A 36 -2.26 13.06 16.40
CA GLU A 36 -2.54 12.21 15.23
C GLU A 36 -2.85 10.76 15.60
N GLN A 37 -2.19 10.20 16.63
CA GLN A 37 -2.48 8.84 17.11
C GLN A 37 -3.85 8.77 17.81
N ILE A 38 -4.23 9.82 18.53
CA ILE A 38 -5.56 9.90 19.15
C ILE A 38 -6.64 9.98 18.05
N GLU A 39 -6.43 10.80 17.02
CA GLU A 39 -7.34 10.88 15.88
C GLU A 39 -7.44 9.56 15.11
N LEU A 40 -6.32 8.86 14.91
CA LEU A 40 -6.34 7.54 14.27
C LEU A 40 -7.16 6.55 15.09
N LYS A 41 -6.98 6.51 16.43
CA LYS A 41 -7.79 5.66 17.31
C LYS A 41 -9.29 6.01 17.23
N LYS A 42 -9.64 7.30 17.18
CA LYS A 42 -11.02 7.74 16.97
C LYS A 42 -11.57 7.25 15.64
N LEU A 43 -10.81 7.40 14.56
CA LEU A 43 -11.16 6.93 13.22
C LEU A 43 -11.39 5.41 13.22
N CYS A 44 -10.45 4.62 13.75
CA CYS A 44 -10.60 3.18 13.88
C CYS A 44 -11.88 2.82 14.66
N ASN A 45 -12.11 3.44 15.82
CA ASN A 45 -13.30 3.19 16.63
C ASN A 45 -14.60 3.52 15.89
N SER A 46 -14.64 4.59 15.09
CA SER A 46 -15.84 4.94 14.32
C SER A 46 -16.17 3.95 13.20
N LEU A 47 -15.20 3.17 12.74
CA LEU A 47 -15.33 2.30 11.57
C LEU A 47 -15.26 0.80 11.92
N LYS A 48 -15.17 0.45 13.21
CA LYS A 48 -15.07 -0.96 13.69
C LYS A 48 -16.16 -1.86 13.15
N GLU A 49 -17.41 -1.37 13.15
CA GLU A 49 -18.57 -2.16 12.72
C GLU A 49 -18.72 -2.23 11.19
N THR A 50 -18.04 -1.34 10.46
CA THR A 50 -18.14 -1.27 8.99
C THR A 50 -17.14 -2.23 8.36
N GLN A 51 -17.49 -3.51 8.25
CA GLN A 51 -16.68 -4.49 7.53
C GLN A 51 -16.84 -4.33 6.01
N PRO A 52 -15.78 -4.51 5.18
CA PRO A 52 -14.40 -4.88 5.53
C PRO A 52 -13.49 -3.70 5.95
N ILE A 53 -14.00 -2.48 5.94
CA ILE A 53 -13.23 -1.23 6.11
C ILE A 53 -12.54 -1.15 7.48
N GLY A 54 -13.24 -1.49 8.57
CA GLY A 54 -12.73 -1.41 9.94
C GLY A 54 -11.43 -2.20 10.13
N HIS A 55 -11.42 -3.47 9.72
CA HIS A 55 -10.27 -4.37 9.79
C HIS A 55 -9.06 -3.83 9.02
N LEU A 56 -9.29 -3.27 7.83
CA LEU A 56 -8.20 -2.74 7.00
C LEU A 56 -7.61 -1.45 7.57
N ILE A 57 -8.44 -0.56 8.13
CA ILE A 57 -7.97 0.69 8.74
C ILE A 57 -7.15 0.42 10.01
N GLU A 58 -7.47 -0.62 10.77
CA GLU A 58 -6.68 -1.03 11.94
C GLU A 58 -5.23 -1.43 11.55
N CYS A 59 -5.00 -1.83 10.30
CA CYS A 59 -3.65 -2.14 9.81
C CYS A 59 -2.79 -0.89 9.56
N CYS A 60 -3.39 0.30 9.48
CA CYS A 60 -2.70 1.56 9.22
C CYS A 60 -1.94 2.05 10.46
N LYS A 61 -0.71 2.54 10.25
CA LYS A 61 0.13 3.05 11.36
C LYS A 61 -0.05 4.54 11.62
N THR A 62 -0.48 5.29 10.59
CA THR A 62 -0.63 6.75 10.66
C THR A 62 -2.03 7.17 10.23
N LEU A 63 -2.44 8.35 10.71
CA LEU A 63 -3.72 8.95 10.33
C LEU A 63 -3.81 9.18 8.81
N ASP A 64 -2.72 9.63 8.19
CA ASP A 64 -2.66 9.87 6.75
C ASP A 64 -2.90 8.58 5.95
N GLN A 65 -2.30 7.45 6.36
CA GLN A 65 -2.57 6.16 5.73
C GLN A 65 -4.04 5.77 5.86
N GLY A 66 -4.64 5.97 7.04
CA GLY A 66 -6.06 5.71 7.28
C GLY A 66 -6.97 6.55 6.39
N LYS A 67 -6.70 7.85 6.27
CA LYS A 67 -7.45 8.78 5.40
C LYS A 67 -7.33 8.43 3.92
N VAL A 68 -6.11 8.12 3.45
CA VAL A 68 -5.87 7.68 2.07
C VAL A 68 -6.61 6.38 1.78
N LEU A 69 -6.48 5.38 2.65
CA LEU A 69 -7.15 4.11 2.50
C LEU A 69 -8.68 4.28 2.44
N LEU A 70 -9.26 5.06 3.35
CA LEU A 70 -10.70 5.34 3.33
C LEU A 70 -11.13 5.95 1.99
N LYS A 71 -10.38 6.95 1.49
CA LYS A 71 -10.73 7.59 0.22
C LYS A 71 -10.62 6.65 -0.99
N LEU A 72 -9.66 5.72 -0.98
CA LEU A 72 -9.54 4.69 -2.00
C LEU A 72 -10.69 3.70 -1.94
N LEU A 73 -11.08 3.25 -0.73
CA LEU A 73 -12.21 2.34 -0.53
C LEU A 73 -13.54 2.99 -0.91
N ASP A 74 -13.73 4.28 -0.62
CA ASP A 74 -14.88 5.05 -1.10
C ASP A 74 -14.93 5.05 -2.65
N SER A 75 -13.78 5.23 -3.30
CA SER A 75 -13.69 5.22 -4.77
C SER A 75 -13.96 3.83 -5.37
N ILE A 76 -13.62 2.76 -4.64
CA ILE A 76 -13.95 1.37 -5.00
C ILE A 76 -15.46 1.12 -4.89
N THR A 77 -16.11 1.66 -3.85
CA THR A 77 -17.54 1.41 -3.60
C THR A 77 -18.46 2.25 -4.50
N ASP A 78 -18.02 3.42 -4.98
CA ASP A 78 -18.77 4.28 -5.90
C ASP A 78 -19.02 3.61 -7.28
N LYS A 79 -18.28 2.56 -7.63
CA LYS A 79 -18.40 1.77 -8.88
C LYS A 79 -18.37 2.60 -10.18
N ALA A 80 -17.96 3.86 -10.12
CA ALA A 80 -17.79 4.67 -11.30
C ALA A 80 -16.47 4.28 -12.01
N PHE A 81 -16.60 3.55 -13.12
CA PHE A 81 -15.51 2.93 -13.89
C PHE A 81 -14.51 3.91 -14.56
N ARG A 82 -14.60 5.22 -14.29
CA ARG A 82 -13.77 6.27 -14.90
C ARG A 82 -13.23 7.27 -13.88
N HIS A 83 -12.64 6.77 -12.81
CA HIS A 83 -11.89 7.61 -11.88
C HIS A 83 -10.43 7.19 -11.81
N THR A 84 -9.56 8.20 -11.75
CA THR A 84 -8.14 8.01 -11.45
C THR A 84 -7.87 8.68 -10.12
N CYS A 85 -7.44 7.92 -9.13
CA CYS A 85 -6.97 8.44 -7.86
C CYS A 85 -5.44 8.44 -7.87
N SER A 86 -4.83 9.60 -7.64
CA SER A 86 -3.38 9.75 -7.56
C SER A 86 -2.94 10.01 -6.13
N ILE A 87 -1.94 9.27 -5.66
CA ILE A 87 -1.32 9.39 -4.36
C ILE A 87 0.11 9.91 -4.57
N THR A 88 0.34 11.15 -4.14
CA THR A 88 1.66 11.79 -4.20
C THR A 88 2.21 11.96 -2.79
N ALA A 89 3.36 11.38 -2.50
CA ALA A 89 4.03 11.55 -1.21
C ALA A 89 5.52 11.26 -1.34
N SER A 90 6.35 11.79 -0.45
CA SER A 90 7.79 11.48 -0.45
C SER A 90 8.09 9.98 -0.25
N ARG A 91 9.32 9.58 -0.59
CA ARG A 91 9.82 8.21 -0.36
C ARG A 91 9.74 7.82 1.13
N GLY A 92 9.36 6.58 1.41
CA GLY A 92 9.28 6.04 2.78
C GLY A 92 8.00 6.36 3.56
N ARG A 93 7.03 7.07 2.99
CA ARG A 93 5.75 7.42 3.66
C ARG A 93 4.69 6.31 3.67
N GLY A 94 4.96 5.16 3.03
CA GLY A 94 4.06 4.00 3.03
C GLY A 94 2.94 4.02 1.97
N LYS A 95 3.18 4.62 0.80
CA LYS A 95 2.22 4.62 -0.33
C LYS A 95 1.83 3.21 -0.78
N SER A 96 2.83 2.37 -1.07
CA SER A 96 2.62 0.98 -1.53
C SER A 96 1.89 0.12 -0.49
N ALA A 97 2.12 0.39 0.79
CA ALA A 97 1.40 -0.27 1.89
C ALA A 97 -0.09 0.09 1.90
N ALA A 98 -0.43 1.38 1.77
CA ALA A 98 -1.82 1.83 1.68
C ALA A 98 -2.52 1.31 0.41
N LEU A 99 -1.81 1.29 -0.73
CA LEU A 99 -2.31 0.68 -1.97
C LEU A 99 -2.56 -0.83 -1.82
N GLY A 100 -1.66 -1.56 -1.17
CA GLY A 100 -1.84 -2.99 -0.91
C GLY A 100 -3.08 -3.30 -0.08
N LEU A 101 -3.32 -2.53 0.99
CA LEU A 101 -4.55 -2.63 1.79
C LEU A 101 -5.81 -2.28 0.99
N ALA A 102 -5.73 -1.28 0.12
CA ALA A 102 -6.84 -0.91 -0.75
C ALA A 102 -7.18 -2.02 -1.76
N VAL A 103 -6.18 -2.71 -2.31
CA VAL A 103 -6.37 -3.87 -3.19
C VAL A 103 -7.03 -5.04 -2.45
N ALA A 104 -6.61 -5.34 -1.22
CA ALA A 104 -7.27 -6.34 -0.39
C ALA A 104 -8.76 -5.99 -0.14
N GLY A 105 -9.04 -4.70 0.11
CA GLY A 105 -10.41 -4.19 0.20
C GLY A 105 -11.20 -4.32 -1.10
N ALA A 106 -10.58 -4.04 -2.26
CA ALA A 106 -11.22 -4.20 -3.56
C ALA A 106 -11.66 -5.65 -3.83
N ILE A 107 -10.82 -6.63 -3.48
CA ILE A 107 -11.18 -8.05 -3.53
C ILE A 107 -12.37 -8.34 -2.63
N ALA A 108 -12.38 -7.82 -1.40
CA ALA A 108 -13.51 -7.99 -0.48
C ALA A 108 -14.81 -7.34 -0.98
N PHE A 109 -14.72 -6.24 -1.74
CA PHE A 109 -15.86 -5.59 -2.40
C PHE A 109 -16.27 -6.25 -3.73
N GLY A 110 -15.61 -7.34 -4.14
CA GLY A 110 -16.02 -8.15 -5.28
C GLY A 110 -15.35 -7.80 -6.61
N TYR A 111 -14.24 -7.06 -6.61
CA TYR A 111 -13.46 -6.87 -7.83
C TYR A 111 -12.79 -8.19 -8.25
N SER A 112 -13.00 -8.61 -9.48
CA SER A 112 -12.49 -9.87 -10.04
C SER A 112 -11.09 -9.72 -10.57
N ASN A 113 -10.85 -8.69 -11.38
CA ASN A 113 -9.65 -8.61 -12.21
C ASN A 113 -8.88 -7.35 -11.87
N ILE A 114 -7.92 -7.50 -10.96
CA ILE A 114 -7.04 -6.43 -10.51
C ILE A 114 -5.67 -6.61 -11.15
N TYR A 115 -5.17 -5.54 -11.76
CA TYR A 115 -3.86 -5.52 -12.40
C TYR A 115 -2.95 -4.57 -11.64
N VAL A 116 -1.70 -4.97 -11.44
CA VAL A 116 -0.68 -4.14 -10.79
C VAL A 116 0.48 -3.98 -11.76
N THR A 117 0.99 -2.77 -11.89
CA THR A 117 2.14 -2.46 -12.73
C THR A 117 3.12 -1.57 -11.98
N SER A 118 4.40 -1.79 -12.28
CA SER A 118 5.56 -1.07 -11.80
C SER A 118 6.70 -1.24 -12.81
N PRO A 119 7.78 -0.44 -12.75
CA PRO A 119 8.93 -0.62 -13.64
C PRO A 119 9.54 -2.04 -13.60
N ALA A 120 9.53 -2.67 -12.42
CA ALA A 120 9.99 -4.05 -12.20
C ALA A 120 9.15 -4.73 -11.11
N PRO A 121 8.96 -6.06 -11.16
CA PRO A 121 8.15 -6.80 -10.17
C PRO A 121 8.74 -6.72 -8.74
N GLU A 122 10.05 -6.54 -8.62
CA GLU A 122 10.76 -6.39 -7.34
C GLU A 122 10.24 -5.20 -6.52
N ASN A 123 9.82 -4.11 -7.19
CA ASN A 123 9.30 -2.91 -6.52
C ASN A 123 7.95 -3.16 -5.83
N LEU A 124 7.25 -4.24 -6.19
CA LEU A 124 5.92 -4.56 -5.66
C LEU A 124 5.94 -5.45 -4.42
N LYS A 125 7.12 -5.82 -3.91
CA LYS A 125 7.24 -6.69 -2.72
C LYS A 125 6.42 -6.17 -1.54
N ILE A 126 6.53 -4.87 -1.24
CA ILE A 126 5.77 -4.23 -0.15
C ILE A 126 4.28 -4.17 -0.45
N LEU A 127 3.89 -3.91 -1.70
CA LEU A 127 2.49 -3.87 -2.08
C LEU A 127 1.83 -5.23 -1.86
N PHE A 128 2.46 -6.31 -2.35
CA PHE A 128 1.95 -7.67 -2.16
C PHE A 128 1.98 -8.12 -0.69
N GLU A 129 3.01 -7.76 0.08
CA GLU A 129 3.07 -8.02 1.53
C GLU A 129 1.85 -7.40 2.25
N PHE A 130 1.46 -6.18 1.89
CA PHE A 130 0.30 -5.52 2.49
C PHE A 130 -1.05 -6.03 1.95
N ILE A 131 -1.10 -6.57 0.73
CA ILE A 131 -2.28 -7.32 0.26
C ILE A 131 -2.48 -8.56 1.15
N LEU A 132 -1.42 -9.35 1.35
CA LEU A 132 -1.48 -10.56 2.20
C LEU A 132 -1.80 -10.20 3.66
N LYS A 133 -1.25 -9.09 4.17
CA LYS A 133 -1.61 -8.57 5.49
C LYS A 133 -3.10 -8.22 5.56
N GLY A 134 -3.64 -7.55 4.54
CA GLY A 134 -5.07 -7.25 4.47
C GLY A 134 -5.94 -8.51 4.40
N PHE A 135 -5.52 -9.52 3.63
CA PHE A 135 -6.16 -10.83 3.57
C PHE A 135 -6.18 -11.53 4.93
N ASN A 136 -5.07 -11.52 5.67
CA ASN A 136 -5.02 -12.08 7.03
C ASN A 136 -6.02 -11.38 7.97
N THR A 137 -6.14 -10.06 7.91
CA THR A 137 -7.09 -9.32 8.75
C THR A 137 -8.54 -9.53 8.32
N LEU A 138 -8.77 -9.89 7.05
CA LEU A 138 -10.08 -10.26 6.51
C LEU A 138 -10.33 -11.78 6.57
N GLU A 139 -9.52 -12.51 7.34
CA GLU A 139 -9.66 -13.95 7.60
C GLU A 139 -9.55 -14.86 6.37
N TYR A 140 -8.85 -14.41 5.31
CA TYR A 140 -8.52 -15.28 4.18
C TYR A 140 -7.36 -16.20 4.56
N GLN A 141 -7.50 -17.49 4.26
CA GLN A 141 -6.53 -18.52 4.59
C GLN A 141 -5.64 -18.88 3.39
N ASP A 142 -4.33 -18.91 3.62
CA ASP A 142 -3.34 -19.33 2.61
C ASP A 142 -3.58 -20.80 2.19
N HIS A 143 -3.41 -21.09 0.90
CA HIS A 143 -3.67 -22.39 0.26
C HIS A 143 -5.11 -22.94 0.36
N MET A 144 -6.02 -22.21 1.01
CA MET A 144 -7.44 -22.56 1.09
C MET A 144 -8.30 -21.56 0.31
N ASP A 145 -8.10 -20.26 0.56
CA ASP A 145 -8.86 -19.20 -0.09
C ASP A 145 -8.10 -18.57 -1.26
N TYR A 146 -6.77 -18.67 -1.28
CA TYR A 146 -5.95 -18.11 -2.35
C TYR A 146 -4.64 -18.87 -2.57
N ASP A 147 -4.10 -18.75 -3.78
CA ASP A 147 -2.82 -19.30 -4.20
C ASP A 147 -1.89 -18.20 -4.71
N ILE A 148 -0.61 -18.32 -4.34
CA ILE A 148 0.45 -17.39 -4.74
C ILE A 148 1.30 -18.03 -5.83
N GLN A 149 1.41 -17.35 -6.97
CA GLN A 149 2.34 -17.70 -8.04
C GLN A 149 3.54 -16.76 -8.02
N TYR A 150 4.73 -17.37 -7.97
CA TYR A 150 6.00 -16.66 -8.01
C TYR A 150 6.63 -16.70 -9.41
N SER A 151 7.50 -15.73 -9.70
CA SER A 151 8.31 -15.70 -10.91
C SER A 151 9.27 -16.90 -10.97
N SER A 152 9.37 -17.55 -12.12
CA SER A 152 10.26 -18.70 -12.35
C SER A 152 11.73 -18.35 -12.59
N ASN A 153 12.16 -17.11 -12.28
CA ASN A 153 13.52 -16.67 -12.57
C ASN A 153 14.53 -17.31 -11.60
N ASP A 154 15.70 -17.68 -12.13
CA ASP A 154 16.83 -18.34 -11.46
C ASP A 154 17.57 -17.45 -10.45
N HIS A 155 16.99 -16.30 -10.09
CA HIS A 155 17.51 -15.39 -9.09
C HIS A 155 17.06 -15.83 -7.69
N LYS A 156 17.91 -15.60 -6.68
CA LYS A 156 17.69 -16.03 -5.28
C LYS A 156 16.40 -15.47 -4.66
N GLU A 157 15.82 -14.41 -5.23
CA GLU A 157 14.58 -13.80 -4.74
C GLU A 157 13.41 -14.08 -5.69
N LYS A 158 12.41 -14.80 -5.15
CA LYS A 158 11.15 -15.08 -5.83
C LYS A 158 10.20 -13.89 -5.66
N ASN A 159 9.79 -13.26 -6.77
CA ASN A 159 8.80 -12.18 -6.75
C ASN A 159 7.39 -12.74 -6.97
N VAL A 160 6.40 -12.18 -6.29
CA VAL A 160 4.99 -12.53 -6.52
C VAL A 160 4.56 -11.96 -7.86
N VAL A 161 4.05 -12.82 -8.75
CA VAL A 161 3.57 -12.43 -10.08
C VAL A 161 2.05 -12.43 -10.12
N GLN A 162 1.41 -13.36 -9.42
CA GLN A 162 -0.04 -13.47 -9.41
C GLN A 162 -0.54 -14.02 -8.07
N LEU A 163 -1.64 -13.46 -7.58
CA LEU A 163 -2.47 -14.01 -6.52
C LEU A 163 -3.80 -14.42 -7.13
N THR A 164 -4.23 -15.65 -6.87
CA THR A 164 -5.50 -16.15 -7.36
C THR A 164 -6.38 -16.52 -6.19
N ILE A 165 -7.55 -15.90 -6.10
CA ILE A 165 -8.50 -16.08 -4.98
C ILE A 165 -9.64 -17.00 -5.46
N HIS A 166 -9.93 -18.02 -4.64
CA HIS A 166 -10.77 -19.16 -4.96
C HIS A 166 -11.74 -19.50 -3.83
N ARG A 167 -12.55 -18.53 -3.39
CA ARG A 167 -13.52 -18.82 -2.32
C ARG A 167 -14.74 -19.60 -2.82
N PRO A 168 -15.20 -20.61 -2.06
CA PRO A 168 -16.43 -21.31 -2.37
C PRO A 168 -17.60 -20.31 -2.48
N LYS A 169 -18.43 -20.44 -3.52
CA LYS A 169 -19.61 -19.59 -3.81
C LYS A 169 -19.30 -18.16 -4.32
N GLN A 170 -18.04 -17.78 -4.49
CA GLN A 170 -17.65 -16.52 -5.14
C GLN A 170 -17.04 -16.79 -6.52
N HIS A 171 -17.03 -15.79 -7.41
CA HIS A 171 -16.31 -15.91 -8.66
C HIS A 171 -14.80 -15.89 -8.41
N ARG A 172 -14.03 -16.48 -9.32
CA ARG A 172 -12.56 -16.42 -9.28
C ARG A 172 -12.13 -14.95 -9.35
N GLN A 173 -11.22 -14.55 -8.47
CA GLN A 173 -10.60 -13.22 -8.50
C GLN A 173 -9.10 -13.39 -8.70
N VAL A 174 -8.47 -12.44 -9.38
CA VAL A 174 -7.07 -12.48 -9.77
C VAL A 174 -6.47 -11.10 -9.54
N ILE A 175 -5.35 -11.08 -8.82
CA ILE A 175 -4.44 -9.94 -8.76
C ILE A 175 -3.19 -10.34 -9.52
N GLN A 176 -2.85 -9.67 -10.60
CA GLN A 176 -1.69 -10.03 -11.40
C GLN A 176 -0.80 -8.84 -11.72
N TYR A 177 0.50 -9.08 -11.70
CA TYR A 177 1.49 -8.17 -12.24
C TYR A 177 1.45 -8.20 -13.77
N ILE A 178 1.48 -7.02 -14.36
CA ILE A 178 1.75 -6.84 -15.79
C ILE A 178 2.89 -5.85 -15.98
N GLN A 179 3.62 -6.02 -17.08
CA GLN A 179 4.63 -5.04 -17.45
C GLN A 179 3.95 -3.77 -18.02
N PRO A 180 4.54 -2.58 -17.85
CA PRO A 180 3.94 -1.32 -18.32
C PRO A 180 3.69 -1.26 -19.85
N ASN A 181 4.38 -2.08 -20.64
CA ASN A 181 4.23 -2.19 -22.10
C ASN A 181 3.08 -3.13 -22.53
N GLU A 182 2.54 -3.97 -21.63
CA GLU A 182 1.51 -4.96 -21.92
C GLU A 182 0.08 -4.42 -21.76
N SER A 183 -0.18 -3.20 -22.26
CA SER A 183 -1.50 -2.55 -22.12
C SER A 183 -2.66 -3.34 -22.76
N THR A 184 -2.38 -4.23 -23.71
CA THR A 184 -3.38 -5.10 -24.35
C THR A 184 -4.01 -6.12 -23.40
N ARG A 185 -3.33 -6.50 -22.31
CA ARG A 185 -3.84 -7.42 -21.30
C ARG A 185 -4.90 -6.80 -20.39
N LEU A 186 -5.11 -5.48 -20.46
CA LEU A 186 -6.04 -4.74 -19.62
C LEU A 186 -7.50 -4.77 -20.08
N SER A 187 -7.83 -5.52 -21.14
CA SER A 187 -9.19 -5.59 -21.69
C SER A 187 -10.25 -6.04 -20.68
N GLN A 188 -9.89 -6.88 -19.70
CA GLN A 188 -10.76 -7.38 -18.65
C GLN A 188 -10.45 -6.76 -17.27
N CYS A 189 -9.62 -5.72 -17.22
CA CYS A 189 -9.27 -5.04 -15.98
C CYS A 189 -10.49 -4.31 -15.40
N GLU A 190 -10.65 -4.40 -14.08
CA GLU A 190 -11.65 -3.62 -13.32
C GLU A 190 -10.97 -2.58 -12.42
N LEU A 191 -9.78 -2.89 -11.92
CA LEU A 191 -8.93 -1.99 -11.14
C LEU A 191 -7.46 -2.14 -11.56
N LEU A 192 -6.85 -1.03 -11.99
CA LEU A 192 -5.43 -0.94 -12.30
C LEU A 192 -4.70 -0.16 -11.20
N ILE A 193 -3.63 -0.75 -10.66
CA ILE A 193 -2.71 -0.09 -9.74
C ILE A 193 -1.39 0.18 -10.47
N ILE A 194 -0.98 1.44 -10.52
CA ILE A 194 0.30 1.87 -11.07
C ILE A 194 1.15 2.37 -9.91
N ASP A 195 2.06 1.54 -9.41
CA ASP A 195 3.00 1.95 -8.36
C ASP A 195 4.29 2.53 -8.98
N GLU A 196 4.85 3.54 -8.32
CA GLU A 196 6.01 4.31 -8.81
C GLU A 196 5.87 4.81 -10.26
N ALA A 197 4.73 5.41 -10.58
CA ALA A 197 4.41 5.85 -11.94
C ALA A 197 5.40 6.88 -12.51
N ALA A 198 6.05 7.68 -11.67
CA ALA A 198 7.10 8.62 -12.09
C ALA A 198 8.33 7.93 -12.71
N ALA A 199 8.54 6.64 -12.43
CA ALA A 199 9.61 5.85 -13.03
C ALA A 199 9.19 5.17 -14.35
N ILE A 200 7.93 5.31 -14.77
CA ILE A 200 7.40 4.78 -16.04
C ILE A 200 7.34 5.92 -17.07
N PRO A 201 7.84 5.71 -18.32
CA PRO A 201 7.72 6.70 -19.38
C PRO A 201 6.28 7.18 -19.58
N LEU A 202 6.09 8.51 -19.65
CA LEU A 202 4.77 9.13 -19.79
C LEU A 202 3.92 8.57 -20.95
N PRO A 203 4.47 8.24 -22.15
CA PRO A 203 3.69 7.62 -23.21
C PRO A 203 3.06 6.28 -22.81
N LEU A 204 3.77 5.45 -22.02
CA LEU A 204 3.25 4.18 -21.53
C LEU A 204 2.16 4.40 -20.48
N VAL A 205 2.40 5.31 -19.52
CA VAL A 205 1.37 5.68 -18.52
C VAL A 205 0.12 6.18 -19.23
N LYS A 206 0.27 7.01 -20.27
CA LYS A 206 -0.86 7.50 -21.06
C LYS A 206 -1.59 6.35 -21.76
N GLN A 207 -0.90 5.35 -22.32
CA GLN A 207 -1.55 4.17 -22.90
C GLN A 207 -2.34 3.37 -21.86
N LEU A 208 -1.80 3.19 -20.66
CA LEU A 208 -2.47 2.52 -19.54
C LEU A 208 -3.73 3.27 -19.05
N LEU A 209 -3.79 4.60 -19.23
CA LEU A 209 -4.91 5.45 -18.81
C LEU A 209 -5.95 5.68 -19.93
N THR A 210 -5.52 5.85 -21.18
CA THR A 210 -6.37 6.37 -22.27
C THR A 210 -7.39 5.34 -22.79
N GLY A 211 -7.20 4.05 -22.49
CA GLY A 211 -8.13 2.97 -22.82
C GLY A 211 -9.00 2.50 -21.64
N ALA A 212 -8.95 3.18 -20.49
CA ALA A 212 -9.50 2.67 -19.24
C ALA A 212 -11.03 2.83 -19.14
N ASN A 213 -11.75 1.70 -19.16
CA ASN A 213 -13.09 1.57 -18.56
C ASN A 213 -12.98 0.87 -17.20
N TYR A 214 -11.92 1.18 -16.46
CA TYR A 214 -11.59 0.62 -15.14
C TYR A 214 -11.10 1.70 -14.20
N LEU A 215 -11.23 1.44 -12.90
CA LEU A 215 -10.71 2.31 -11.85
C LEU A 215 -9.18 2.28 -11.88
N VAL A 216 -8.52 3.44 -11.72
CA VAL A 216 -7.05 3.50 -11.70
C VAL A 216 -6.56 4.15 -10.41
N PHE A 217 -5.68 3.46 -9.69
CA PHE A 217 -4.91 4.06 -8.61
C PHE A 217 -3.45 4.21 -9.01
N LEU A 218 -2.93 5.42 -8.85
CA LEU A 218 -1.58 5.77 -9.26
C LEU A 218 -0.81 6.29 -8.05
N SER A 219 0.43 5.83 -7.90
CA SER A 219 1.34 6.25 -6.84
C SER A 219 2.56 6.92 -7.46
N SER A 220 2.95 8.07 -6.91
CA SER A 220 4.17 8.78 -7.28
C SER A 220 4.94 9.26 -6.06
N THR A 221 6.27 9.22 -6.15
CA THR A 221 7.17 9.97 -5.27
C THR A 221 7.26 11.42 -5.68
#